data_AF-A0A820F3G0-F1
#
_entry.id   AF-A0A820F3G0-F1
#
_cell.length_a   1.000
_cell.length_b   1.000
_cell.length_c   1.000
_cell.angle_alpha   90.00
_cell.angle_beta   90.00
_cell.angle_gamma   90.00
#
_symmetry.space_group_name_H-M   'P 1'
#
loop_
_entity.id
_entity.type
_entity.pdbx_description
1 polymer ?
#
loop_
_entity_poly.entity_id
_entity_poly.type
_entity_poly.pdbx_seq_one_letter_code
_entity_poly.pdbx_strand_id
1 'polypeptide(L)'
;MSTSETQATSNTIEPFHVNIPQSALDDLKLRLDLVRWPERETVTDWSQGVPLVKARALIDYWRTKYDWRRFESKINKLPHFRTTIDGLGIHFIHIKSKHENALPLLLTHGWPGSFIEFIRTIPLLTDPTAFGGKTEDAFHVVIPSLPGYAFSDKPTETGWNIERIAKAWIVLMERLDYKHWVAQGGDWGAVITTILGQIHPPGLLAIHLNLLIVFPEKIPETLSHDEQRAVDAANKFSTDGSGYSQEHSTRPQTIGYALCDSPVALAMWIYEKFYEWTDNNGNPEDALELDEMLDNITLYWMMNTGASSVRIYWEHRRT
;
A
#
# COMPACT_ATOMS: atom_id res chain seq x y z
N MET A 1 40.83 0.03 20.07
CA MET A 1 40.13 1.14 19.38
C MET A 1 39.96 0.70 17.94
N SER A 2 38.80 0.15 17.61
CA SER A 2 38.46 -0.23 16.23
C SER A 2 37.63 0.91 15.66
N THR A 3 38.19 1.59 14.67
CA THR A 3 37.51 2.63 13.91
C THR A 3 36.32 2.02 13.18
N SER A 4 35.11 2.36 13.62
CA SER A 4 33.90 2.15 12.84
C SER A 4 33.97 3.06 11.61
N GLU A 5 34.18 2.48 10.43
CA GLU A 5 33.93 3.18 9.18
C GLU A 5 32.44 3.53 9.14
N THR A 6 32.15 4.81 9.31
CA THR A 6 30.86 5.41 8.99
C THR A 6 30.62 5.14 7.51
N GLN A 7 29.73 4.20 7.18
CA GLN A 7 29.22 4.04 5.82
C GLN A 7 28.67 5.39 5.36
N ALA A 8 29.35 6.02 4.41
CA ALA A 8 28.84 7.22 3.76
C ALA A 8 27.45 6.88 3.18
N THR A 9 26.42 7.58 3.64
CA THR A 9 25.07 7.47 3.09
C THR A 9 25.11 7.95 1.65
N SER A 10 25.16 7.01 0.71
CA SER A 10 25.08 7.29 -0.71
C SER A 10 23.74 7.98 -1.01
N ASN A 11 23.80 9.23 -1.50
CA ASN A 11 22.63 9.97 -1.97
C ASN A 11 22.21 9.58 -3.39
N THR A 12 22.80 8.51 -3.94
CA THR A 12 22.54 8.06 -5.31
C THR A 12 21.09 7.58 -5.45
N ILE A 13 20.46 8.02 -6.54
CA ILE A 13 19.19 7.51 -7.03
C ILE A 13 19.50 6.67 -8.26
N GLU A 14 19.13 5.40 -8.22
CA GLU A 14 19.45 4.43 -9.27
C GLU A 14 18.16 4.01 -9.98
N PRO A 15 18.16 3.92 -11.32
CA PRO A 15 17.06 3.32 -12.06
C PRO A 15 16.79 1.90 -11.60
N PHE A 16 15.51 1.54 -11.48
CA PHE A 16 15.07 0.21 -11.12
C PHE A 16 14.21 -0.38 -12.23
N HIS A 17 14.38 -1.68 -12.47
CA HIS A 17 13.59 -2.42 -13.45
C HIS A 17 13.01 -3.66 -12.79
N VAL A 18 11.70 -3.86 -12.95
CA VAL A 18 11.03 -5.01 -12.37
C VAL A 18 11.30 -6.22 -13.26
N ASN A 19 11.83 -7.29 -12.66
CA ASN A 19 12.05 -8.55 -13.35
C ASN A 19 11.85 -9.71 -12.40
N ILE A 20 10.66 -10.33 -12.45
CA ILE A 20 10.34 -11.51 -11.66
C ILE A 20 10.81 -12.77 -12.40
N PRO A 21 11.62 -13.63 -11.77
CA PRO A 21 12.11 -14.84 -12.41
C PRO A 21 10.95 -15.81 -12.71
N GLN A 22 11.02 -16.50 -13.85
CA GLN A 22 9.99 -17.44 -14.26
C GLN A 22 9.74 -18.53 -13.19
N SER A 23 10.79 -18.97 -12.50
CA SER A 23 10.69 -19.95 -11.41
C SER A 23 9.79 -19.51 -10.26
N ALA A 24 9.67 -18.21 -9.98
CA ALA A 24 8.75 -17.71 -8.95
C ALA A 24 7.28 -17.78 -9.40
N LEU A 25 7.02 -17.56 -10.70
CA LEU A 25 5.69 -17.73 -11.29
C LEU A 25 5.29 -19.21 -11.33
N ASP A 26 6.25 -20.09 -11.64
CA ASP A 26 6.03 -21.53 -11.67
C ASP A 26 5.77 -22.09 -10.26
N ASP A 27 6.49 -21.61 -9.23
CA ASP A 27 6.22 -21.94 -7.82
C ASP A 27 4.83 -21.48 -7.38
N LEU A 28 4.43 -20.24 -7.72
CA LEU A 28 3.07 -19.76 -7.45
C LEU A 28 2.03 -20.71 -8.05
N LYS A 29 2.14 -21.05 -9.33
CA LYS A 29 1.19 -21.94 -10.01
C LYS A 29 1.12 -23.31 -9.33
N LEU A 30 2.26 -23.91 -9.00
CA LEU A 30 2.33 -25.19 -8.30
C LEU A 30 1.59 -25.14 -6.96
N ARG A 31 1.77 -24.07 -6.17
CA ARG A 31 1.08 -23.91 -4.88
C ARG A 31 -0.43 -23.72 -5.04
N LEU A 32 -0.86 -23.01 -6.08
CA LEU A 32 -2.28 -22.84 -6.43
C LEU A 32 -2.93 -24.14 -6.93
N ASP A 33 -2.15 -25.08 -7.49
CA ASP A 33 -2.63 -26.43 -7.86
C ASP A 33 -2.83 -27.35 -6.64
N LEU A 34 -2.07 -27.12 -5.56
CA LEU A 34 -2.00 -28.03 -4.40
C LEU A 34 -2.81 -27.55 -3.19
N VAL A 35 -3.79 -26.68 -3.41
CA VAL A 35 -4.56 -26.05 -2.33
C VAL A 35 -5.38 -27.08 -1.55
N ARG A 36 -5.12 -27.17 -0.24
CA ARG A 36 -5.99 -27.86 0.70
C ARG A 36 -7.03 -26.89 1.25
N TRP A 37 -8.23 -26.97 0.71
CA TRP A 37 -9.35 -26.10 1.07
C TRP A 37 -9.94 -26.44 2.46
N PRO A 38 -10.41 -25.43 3.22
CA PRO A 38 -11.21 -25.68 4.42
C PRO A 38 -12.62 -26.18 4.07
N GLU A 39 -13.37 -26.57 5.09
CA GLU A 39 -14.81 -26.73 5.02
C GLU A 39 -15.51 -25.44 4.60
N ARG A 40 -16.78 -25.56 4.20
CA ARG A 40 -17.60 -24.42 3.84
C ARG A 40 -17.95 -23.60 5.09
N GLU A 41 -17.99 -22.28 4.92
CA GLU A 41 -18.57 -21.33 5.88
C GLU A 41 -19.99 -21.74 6.33
N THR A 42 -20.38 -21.36 7.56
CA THR A 42 -21.69 -21.73 8.13
C THR A 42 -22.78 -20.68 7.86
N VAL A 43 -22.44 -19.65 7.10
CA VAL A 43 -23.32 -18.53 6.71
C VAL A 43 -23.50 -18.51 5.20
N THR A 44 -24.43 -17.71 4.71
CA THR A 44 -24.69 -17.58 3.26
C THR A 44 -24.17 -16.25 2.67
N ASP A 45 -23.53 -15.44 3.49
CA ASP A 45 -22.98 -14.12 3.17
C ASP A 45 -21.49 -14.04 3.55
N TRP A 46 -20.94 -12.83 3.56
CA TRP A 46 -19.53 -12.55 3.87
C TRP A 46 -19.26 -12.32 5.37
N SER A 47 -20.25 -12.54 6.26
CA SER A 47 -20.10 -12.24 7.70
C SER A 47 -19.04 -13.09 8.41
N GLN A 48 -18.58 -14.18 7.78
CA GLN A 48 -17.44 -15.01 8.23
C GLN A 48 -16.17 -14.85 7.37
N GLY A 49 -16.08 -13.79 6.57
CA GLY A 49 -14.99 -13.55 5.63
C GLY A 49 -15.31 -14.09 4.23
N VAL A 50 -14.25 -14.37 3.44
CA VAL A 50 -14.40 -14.78 2.04
C VAL A 50 -15.16 -16.12 1.89
N PRO A 51 -16.32 -16.15 1.22
CA PRO A 51 -17.05 -17.39 0.97
C PRO A 51 -16.22 -18.38 0.14
N LEU A 52 -16.28 -19.68 0.44
CA LEU A 52 -15.48 -20.72 -0.23
C LEU A 52 -15.67 -20.73 -1.75
N VAL A 53 -16.88 -20.45 -2.23
CA VAL A 53 -17.19 -20.37 -3.66
C VAL A 53 -16.43 -19.22 -4.32
N LYS A 54 -16.36 -18.05 -3.67
CA LYS A 54 -15.62 -16.88 -4.16
C LYS A 54 -14.11 -17.11 -4.11
N ALA A 55 -13.62 -17.72 -3.03
CA ALA A 55 -12.22 -18.10 -2.89
C ALA A 55 -11.77 -19.02 -4.04
N ARG A 56 -12.53 -20.09 -4.31
CA ARG A 56 -12.23 -21.02 -5.43
C ARG A 56 -12.25 -20.31 -6.77
N ALA A 57 -13.25 -19.47 -7.04
CA ALA A 57 -13.34 -18.73 -8.30
C ALA A 57 -12.13 -17.81 -8.53
N LEU A 58 -11.70 -17.06 -7.51
CA LEU A 58 -10.51 -16.20 -7.61
C LEU A 58 -9.25 -17.03 -7.87
N ILE A 59 -9.04 -18.12 -7.12
CA ILE A 59 -7.86 -18.98 -7.27
C ILE A 59 -7.86 -19.69 -8.62
N ASP A 60 -9.01 -20.15 -9.11
CA ASP A 60 -9.13 -20.75 -10.45
C ASP A 60 -8.75 -19.75 -11.55
N TYR A 61 -9.22 -18.49 -11.44
CA TYR A 61 -8.81 -17.43 -12.36
C TYR A 61 -7.31 -17.14 -12.26
N TRP A 62 -6.78 -17.00 -11.05
CA TRP A 62 -5.38 -16.69 -10.81
C TRP A 62 -4.44 -17.76 -11.39
N ARG A 63 -4.84 -19.02 -11.27
CA ARG A 63 -4.06 -20.18 -11.75
C ARG A 63 -4.12 -20.35 -13.26
N THR A 64 -5.26 -20.05 -13.89
CA THR A 64 -5.52 -20.46 -15.28
C THR A 64 -5.58 -19.31 -16.29
N LYS A 65 -5.90 -18.08 -15.86
CA LYS A 65 -6.17 -16.94 -16.75
C LYS A 65 -5.31 -15.72 -16.46
N TYR A 66 -4.98 -15.48 -15.19
CA TYR A 66 -4.17 -14.33 -14.80
C TYR A 66 -2.76 -14.40 -15.40
N ASP A 67 -2.30 -13.26 -15.92
CA ASP A 67 -0.97 -13.12 -16.52
C ASP A 67 -0.17 -12.01 -15.81
N TRP A 68 0.78 -12.41 -14.96
CA TRP A 68 1.72 -11.49 -14.32
C TRP A 68 2.55 -10.70 -15.35
N ARG A 69 2.92 -11.31 -16.50
CA ARG A 69 3.80 -10.66 -17.48
C ARG A 69 3.13 -9.46 -18.16
N ARG A 70 1.81 -9.51 -18.35
CA ARG A 70 1.01 -8.33 -18.73
C ARG A 70 1.26 -7.18 -17.75
N PHE A 71 1.12 -7.46 -16.45
CA PHE A 71 1.24 -6.44 -15.42
C PHE A 71 2.67 -5.93 -15.27
N GLU A 72 3.65 -6.83 -15.24
CA GLU A 72 5.07 -6.49 -15.23
C GLU A 72 5.47 -5.58 -16.40
N SER A 73 5.01 -5.89 -17.62
CA SER A 73 5.21 -5.05 -18.80
C SER A 73 4.53 -3.68 -18.67
N LYS A 74 3.35 -3.62 -18.06
CA LYS A 74 2.64 -2.36 -17.79
C LYS A 74 3.41 -1.46 -16.83
N ILE A 75 3.89 -1.99 -15.69
CA ILE A 75 4.61 -1.19 -14.69
C ILE A 75 6.02 -0.82 -15.14
N ASN A 76 6.71 -1.67 -15.91
CA ASN A 76 8.04 -1.34 -16.46
C ASN A 76 8.04 -0.19 -17.48
N LYS A 77 6.87 0.31 -17.90
CA LYS A 77 6.75 1.56 -18.67
C LYS A 77 6.86 2.81 -17.79
N LEU A 78 6.73 2.65 -16.47
CA LEU A 78 6.88 3.72 -15.49
C LEU A 78 8.35 3.83 -15.08
N PRO A 79 8.85 5.04 -14.82
CA PRO A 79 10.21 5.25 -14.32
C PRO A 79 10.30 4.92 -12.83
N HIS A 80 10.80 3.71 -12.55
CA HIS A 80 11.08 3.23 -11.21
C HIS A 80 12.51 3.55 -10.79
N PHE A 81 12.72 3.82 -9.51
CA PHE A 81 14.01 4.12 -8.92
C PHE A 81 14.17 3.48 -7.55
N ARG A 82 15.43 3.39 -7.12
CA ARG A 82 15.81 3.03 -5.76
C ARG A 82 16.84 3.99 -5.19
N THR A 83 16.81 4.17 -3.88
CA THR A 83 17.82 4.92 -3.13
C THR A 83 17.88 4.42 -1.68
N THR A 84 19.02 4.53 -1.01
CA THR A 84 19.16 4.09 0.39
C THR A 84 18.92 5.24 1.35
N ILE A 85 17.87 5.18 2.16
CA ILE A 85 17.55 6.18 3.18
C ILE A 85 17.58 5.50 4.53
N ASP A 86 18.40 6.04 5.43
CA ASP A 86 18.53 5.56 6.81
C ASP A 86 18.81 4.04 6.90
N GLY A 87 19.74 3.57 6.05
CA GLY A 87 20.17 2.17 5.99
C GLY A 87 19.24 1.22 5.22
N LEU A 88 18.09 1.68 4.73
CA LEU A 88 17.12 0.84 4.01
C LEU A 88 16.99 1.25 2.54
N GLY A 89 16.99 0.29 1.62
CA GLY A 89 16.72 0.56 0.21
C GLY A 89 15.25 0.83 -0.04
N ILE A 90 14.95 2.03 -0.50
CA ILE A 90 13.59 2.52 -0.75
C ILE A 90 13.34 2.56 -2.25
N HIS A 91 12.28 1.88 -2.67
CA HIS A 91 11.77 1.92 -4.02
C HIS A 91 10.74 3.05 -4.18
N PHE A 92 10.75 3.72 -5.34
CA PHE A 92 9.73 4.70 -5.69
C PHE A 92 9.57 4.85 -7.21
N ILE A 93 8.38 5.29 -7.63
CA ILE A 93 8.14 5.81 -8.99
C ILE A 93 8.33 7.32 -8.97
N HIS A 94 8.97 7.88 -10.00
CA HIS A 94 9.10 9.33 -10.13
C HIS A 94 8.87 9.79 -11.57
N ILE A 95 7.77 10.52 -11.78
CA ILE A 95 7.34 10.99 -13.09
C ILE A 95 7.27 12.51 -13.09
N LYS A 96 8.08 13.14 -13.94
CA LYS A 96 7.97 14.58 -14.19
C LYS A 96 6.86 14.83 -15.21
N SER A 97 5.87 15.64 -14.83
CA SER A 97 5.00 16.34 -15.79
C SER A 97 5.79 17.02 -16.91
N LYS A 98 5.18 17.10 -18.09
CA LYS A 98 5.66 17.92 -19.22
C LYS A 98 5.45 19.42 -19.00
N HIS A 99 4.65 19.82 -18.01
CA HIS A 99 4.38 21.21 -17.68
C HIS A 99 5.44 21.74 -16.71
N GLU A 100 6.08 22.87 -17.07
CA GLU A 100 7.25 23.41 -16.36
C GLU A 100 6.98 23.77 -14.89
N ASN A 101 5.77 24.24 -14.60
CA ASN A 101 5.36 24.69 -13.26
C ASN A 101 4.58 23.63 -12.47
N ALA A 102 4.65 22.37 -12.88
CA ALA A 102 3.90 21.31 -12.21
C ALA A 102 4.34 21.16 -10.74
N LEU A 103 3.37 21.12 -9.83
CA LEU A 103 3.65 21.04 -8.39
C LEU A 103 4.12 19.62 -8.02
N PRO A 104 5.22 19.42 -7.29
CA PRO A 104 5.60 18.09 -6.84
C PRO A 104 4.63 17.53 -5.81
N LEU A 105 4.19 16.29 -6.01
CA LEU A 105 3.22 15.57 -5.20
C LEU A 105 3.78 14.22 -4.77
N LEU A 106 3.89 14.03 -3.46
CA LEU A 106 4.23 12.76 -2.81
C LEU A 106 2.94 11.97 -2.56
N LEU A 107 2.82 10.77 -3.13
CA LEU A 107 1.67 9.86 -2.97
C LEU A 107 2.08 8.63 -2.14
N THR A 108 1.52 8.48 -0.93
CA THR A 108 1.85 7.35 -0.05
C THR A 108 0.65 6.40 0.06
N HIS A 109 0.85 5.13 -0.30
CA HIS A 109 -0.15 4.07 -0.14
C HIS A 109 -0.24 3.57 1.31
N GLY A 110 -1.15 2.64 1.59
CA GLY A 110 -1.23 1.93 2.86
C GLY A 110 -1.27 0.42 2.71
N TRP A 111 -2.01 -0.26 3.59
CA TRP A 111 -2.21 -1.71 3.64
C TRP A 111 -3.71 -2.05 3.43
N PRO A 112 -4.05 -3.13 2.70
CA PRO A 112 -3.20 -4.06 1.96
C PRO A 112 -2.82 -3.53 0.57
N GLY A 113 -2.54 -2.24 0.50
CA GLY A 113 -2.25 -1.49 -0.71
C GLY A 113 -0.81 -1.52 -1.22
N SER A 114 -0.59 -0.86 -2.34
CA SER A 114 0.75 -0.64 -2.90
C SER A 114 0.75 0.56 -3.85
N PHE A 115 1.92 0.89 -4.43
CA PHE A 115 2.03 1.94 -5.44
C PHE A 115 1.07 1.74 -6.65
N ILE A 116 0.55 0.52 -6.83
CA ILE A 116 -0.36 0.13 -7.92
C ILE A 116 -1.64 0.96 -7.93
N GLU A 117 -2.15 1.33 -6.74
CA GLU A 117 -3.39 2.11 -6.58
C GLU A 117 -3.37 3.43 -7.35
N PHE A 118 -2.18 4.01 -7.53
CA PHE A 118 -2.00 5.30 -8.16
C PHE A 118 -1.75 5.21 -9.67
N ILE A 119 -1.55 4.02 -10.25
CA ILE A 119 -1.14 3.90 -11.67
C ILE A 119 -2.14 4.58 -12.60
N ARG A 120 -3.44 4.49 -12.30
CA ARG A 120 -4.50 5.10 -13.12
C ARG A 120 -4.58 6.62 -12.96
N THR A 121 -4.10 7.17 -11.84
CA THR A 121 -4.13 8.61 -11.59
C THR A 121 -2.91 9.32 -12.16
N ILE A 122 -1.80 8.62 -12.37
CA ILE A 122 -0.55 9.19 -12.90
C ILE A 122 -0.77 10.04 -14.16
N PRO A 123 -1.44 9.59 -15.25
CA PRO A 123 -1.60 10.40 -16.45
C PRO A 123 -2.47 11.65 -16.19
N LEU A 124 -3.48 11.53 -15.33
CA LEU A 124 -4.38 12.63 -14.97
C LEU A 124 -3.65 13.73 -14.19
N LEU A 125 -2.74 13.32 -13.29
CA LEU A 125 -1.96 14.23 -12.47
C LEU A 125 -0.80 14.84 -13.25
N THR A 126 -0.12 14.07 -14.10
CA THR A 126 1.11 14.51 -14.77
C THR A 126 0.84 15.22 -16.10
N ASP A 127 -0.26 14.93 -16.77
CA ASP A 127 -0.69 15.59 -18.01
C ASP A 127 -2.20 15.86 -18.02
N PRO A 128 -2.71 16.72 -17.12
CA PRO A 128 -4.14 17.03 -17.02
C PRO A 128 -4.71 17.57 -18.34
N THR A 129 -3.91 18.27 -19.17
CA THR A 129 -4.35 18.83 -20.45
C THR A 129 -4.78 17.78 -21.47
N ALA A 130 -4.20 16.57 -21.43
CA ALA A 130 -4.63 15.45 -22.27
C ALA A 130 -6.02 14.90 -21.87
N PHE A 131 -6.53 15.28 -20.69
CA PHE A 131 -7.78 14.80 -20.11
C PHE A 131 -8.77 15.93 -19.79
N GLY A 132 -8.59 17.11 -20.40
CA GLY A 132 -9.51 18.25 -20.26
C GLY A 132 -9.31 19.11 -19.00
N GLY A 133 -8.27 18.83 -18.21
CA GLY A 133 -7.81 19.70 -17.12
C GLY A 133 -6.91 20.83 -17.61
N LYS A 134 -6.40 21.65 -16.68
CA LYS A 134 -5.55 22.80 -17.00
C LYS A 134 -4.08 22.56 -16.68
N THR A 135 -3.20 23.36 -17.26
CA THR A 135 -1.75 23.26 -17.06
C THR A 135 -1.33 23.48 -15.61
N GLU A 136 -2.02 24.39 -14.92
CA GLU A 136 -1.77 24.75 -13.52
C GLU A 136 -2.18 23.66 -12.52
N ASP A 137 -2.99 22.68 -12.95
CA ASP A 137 -3.41 21.53 -12.14
C ASP A 137 -2.42 20.36 -12.25
N ALA A 138 -1.30 20.53 -12.96
CA ALA A 138 -0.34 19.47 -13.21
C ALA A 138 0.59 19.23 -12.01
N PHE A 139 0.99 17.98 -11.83
CA PHE A 139 1.92 17.54 -10.79
C PHE A 139 3.12 16.79 -11.35
N HIS A 140 4.30 17.00 -10.77
CA HIS A 140 5.33 15.96 -10.78
C HIS A 140 4.95 14.95 -9.69
N VAL A 141 4.99 13.65 -9.97
CA VAL A 141 4.48 12.63 -9.05
C VAL A 141 5.61 11.76 -8.53
N VAL A 142 5.69 11.60 -7.21
CA VAL A 142 6.61 10.71 -6.48
C VAL A 142 5.79 9.71 -5.69
N ILE A 143 5.97 8.42 -5.95
CA ILE A 143 5.17 7.33 -5.35
C ILE A 143 6.10 6.30 -4.73
N PRO A 144 6.51 6.49 -3.47
CA PRO A 144 7.33 5.51 -2.82
C PRO A 144 6.53 4.27 -2.40
N SER A 145 7.22 3.13 -2.36
CA SER A 145 6.74 1.96 -1.64
C SER A 145 7.18 2.04 -0.18
N LEU A 146 6.23 1.83 0.74
CA LEU A 146 6.52 1.81 2.18
C LEU A 146 7.65 0.82 2.52
N PRO A 147 8.48 1.08 3.54
CA PRO A 147 9.42 0.11 4.10
C PRO A 147 8.76 -1.24 4.39
N GLY A 148 9.30 -2.32 3.81
CA GLY A 148 8.73 -3.67 3.92
C GLY A 148 7.59 -3.99 2.94
N TYR A 149 7.29 -3.11 1.99
CA TYR A 149 6.26 -3.29 0.97
C TYR A 149 6.85 -3.30 -0.44
N ALA A 150 6.20 -4.06 -1.34
CA ALA A 150 6.53 -4.12 -2.76
C ALA A 150 8.04 -4.30 -2.98
N PHE A 151 8.67 -3.36 -3.69
CA PHE A 151 10.10 -3.43 -4.01
C PHE A 151 11.00 -2.72 -2.99
N SER A 152 10.46 -2.05 -1.96
CA SER A 152 11.31 -1.53 -0.87
C SER A 152 11.85 -2.68 -0.02
N ASP A 153 13.03 -2.48 0.55
CA ASP A 153 13.65 -3.49 1.40
C ASP A 153 12.82 -3.75 2.66
N LYS A 154 12.99 -4.95 3.19
CA LYS A 154 12.35 -5.38 4.44
C LYS A 154 13.21 -4.89 5.60
N PRO A 155 12.66 -4.14 6.56
CA PRO A 155 13.39 -3.79 7.78
C PRO A 155 13.96 -5.02 8.48
N THR A 156 15.25 -4.96 8.82
CA THR A 156 15.99 -5.99 9.57
C THR A 156 16.12 -5.66 11.06
N GLU A 157 15.69 -4.47 11.45
CA GLU A 157 15.67 -3.95 12.82
C GLU A 157 14.31 -3.33 13.13
N THR A 158 14.02 -3.15 14.42
CA THR A 158 12.84 -2.42 14.89
C THR A 158 12.98 -0.91 14.65
N GLY A 159 11.89 -0.16 14.80
CA GLY A 159 11.88 1.29 14.80
C GLY A 159 11.52 1.94 13.46
N TRP A 160 11.17 1.15 12.44
CA TRP A 160 10.52 1.66 11.22
C TRP A 160 9.04 1.97 11.47
N ASN A 161 8.81 2.94 12.36
CA ASN A 161 7.50 3.51 12.70
C ASN A 161 7.11 4.67 11.77
N ILE A 162 5.93 5.24 11.98
CA ILE A 162 5.37 6.29 11.11
C ILE A 162 6.24 7.56 11.08
N GLU A 163 6.88 7.94 12.19
CA GLU A 163 7.78 9.09 12.27
C GLU A 163 9.07 8.87 11.49
N ARG A 164 9.67 7.68 11.59
CA ARG A 164 10.87 7.32 10.82
C ARG A 164 10.58 7.30 9.33
N ILE A 165 9.42 6.77 8.94
CA ILE A 165 8.97 6.76 7.55
C ILE A 165 8.72 8.19 7.04
N ALA A 166 8.05 9.05 7.81
CA ALA A 166 7.85 10.46 7.45
C ALA A 166 9.18 11.20 7.24
N LYS A 167 10.16 10.99 8.12
CA LYS A 167 11.52 11.54 7.95
C LYS A 167 12.21 11.01 6.69
N ALA A 168 12.04 9.72 6.37
CA ALA A 168 12.56 9.16 5.13
C ALA A 168 11.94 9.82 3.88
N TRP A 169 10.65 10.17 3.92
CA TRP A 169 10.02 10.94 2.84
C TRP A 169 10.55 12.36 2.68
N ILE A 170 10.86 13.04 3.79
CA ILE A 170 11.52 14.35 3.72
C ILE A 170 12.86 14.23 3.00
N VAL A 171 13.68 13.26 3.39
CA VAL A 171 14.97 12.99 2.74
C VAL A 171 14.81 12.62 1.27
N LEU A 172 13.79 11.83 0.91
CA LEU A 172 13.50 11.48 -0.48
C LEU A 172 13.19 12.74 -1.31
N MET A 173 12.32 13.61 -0.82
CA MET A 173 11.94 14.84 -1.52
C MET A 173 13.12 15.82 -1.63
N GLU A 174 13.97 15.91 -0.61
CA GLU A 174 15.22 16.68 -0.65
C GLU A 174 16.21 16.16 -1.69
N ARG A 175 16.37 14.83 -1.81
CA ARG A 175 17.24 14.20 -2.82
C ARG A 175 16.74 14.40 -4.25
N LEU A 176 15.43 14.51 -4.44
CA LEU A 176 14.81 14.87 -5.72
C LEU A 176 14.85 16.38 -6.01
N ASP A 177 15.47 17.16 -5.13
CA ASP A 177 15.62 18.62 -5.18
C ASP A 177 14.29 19.40 -5.18
N TYR A 178 13.23 18.82 -4.60
CA TYR A 178 11.94 19.48 -4.49
C TYR A 178 11.88 20.43 -3.29
N LYS A 179 11.98 21.74 -3.57
CA LYS A 179 11.93 22.81 -2.54
C LYS A 179 10.53 23.19 -2.09
N HIS A 180 9.53 22.91 -2.93
CA HIS A 180 8.11 23.11 -2.62
C HIS A 180 7.35 21.90 -3.13
N TRP A 181 6.57 21.26 -2.26
CA TRP A 181 5.85 20.04 -2.58
C TRP A 181 4.62 19.86 -1.68
N VAL A 182 3.70 19.02 -2.11
CA VAL A 182 2.52 18.62 -1.33
C VAL A 182 2.53 17.11 -1.12
N ALA A 183 1.84 16.65 -0.07
CA ALA A 183 1.77 15.24 0.28
C ALA A 183 0.32 14.75 0.30
N GLN A 184 0.10 13.53 -0.17
CA GLN A 184 -1.18 12.86 -0.14
C GLN A 184 -1.04 11.43 0.38
N GLY A 185 -1.98 11.01 1.20
CA GLY A 185 -2.10 9.61 1.57
C GLY A 185 -3.49 9.19 2.05
N GLY A 186 -3.74 7.89 1.94
CA GLY A 186 -4.84 7.14 2.55
C GLY A 186 -4.30 6.03 3.45
N ASP A 187 -5.10 5.44 4.32
CA ASP A 187 -4.67 4.36 5.24
C ASP A 187 -3.36 4.72 5.99
N TRP A 188 -2.33 3.86 6.04
CA TRP A 188 -1.02 4.22 6.61
C TRP A 188 -0.39 5.44 5.96
N GLY A 189 -0.60 5.62 4.66
CA GLY A 189 -0.18 6.83 3.96
C GLY A 189 -0.82 8.09 4.52
N ALA A 190 -2.08 8.04 4.97
CA ALA A 190 -2.73 9.16 5.65
C ALA A 190 -2.11 9.44 7.02
N VAL A 191 -1.80 8.39 7.78
CA VAL A 191 -1.14 8.51 9.09
C VAL A 191 0.25 9.15 8.91
N ILE A 192 1.05 8.63 7.98
CA ILE A 192 2.40 9.16 7.69
C ILE A 192 2.33 10.60 7.15
N THR A 193 1.37 10.89 6.27
CA THR A 193 1.16 12.24 5.74
C THR A 193 0.71 13.22 6.82
N THR A 194 -0.06 12.76 7.81
CA THR A 194 -0.40 13.57 8.99
C THR A 194 0.85 13.89 9.81
N ILE A 195 1.75 12.92 10.03
CA ILE A 195 3.03 13.16 10.71
C ILE A 195 3.91 14.14 9.91
N LEU A 196 3.94 14.06 8.58
CA LEU A 196 4.61 15.06 7.75
C LEU A 196 4.06 16.47 8.00
N GLY A 197 2.74 16.63 8.06
CA GLY A 197 2.09 17.89 8.40
C GLY A 197 2.45 18.40 9.80
N GLN A 198 2.59 17.51 10.78
CA GLN A 198 3.00 17.86 12.14
C GLN A 198 4.48 18.26 12.24
N ILE A 199 5.37 17.56 11.51
CA ILE A 199 6.81 17.90 11.44
C ILE A 199 7.00 19.26 10.76
N HIS A 200 6.15 19.58 9.78
CA HIS A 200 6.19 20.82 9.01
C HIS A 200 7.59 21.10 8.41
N PRO A 201 8.13 20.18 7.57
CA PRO A 201 9.41 20.41 6.92
C PRO A 201 9.32 21.62 5.97
N PRO A 202 10.40 22.41 5.80
CA PRO A 202 10.32 23.70 5.09
C PRO A 202 9.75 23.65 3.67
N GLY A 203 9.87 22.53 2.96
CA GLY A 203 9.37 22.38 1.59
C GLY A 203 7.92 21.88 1.47
N LEU A 204 7.29 21.43 2.55
CA LEU A 204 5.91 20.93 2.50
C LEU A 204 4.91 22.08 2.58
N LEU A 205 4.18 22.31 1.49
CA LEU A 205 3.18 23.37 1.39
C LEU A 205 1.83 23.00 2.01
N ALA A 206 1.39 21.75 1.82
CA ALA A 206 0.09 21.26 2.24
C ALA A 206 0.03 19.73 2.26
N ILE A 207 -0.94 19.21 3.02
CA ILE A 207 -1.30 17.79 3.02
C ILE A 207 -2.73 17.58 2.52
N HIS A 208 -2.98 16.45 1.87
CA HIS A 208 -4.31 16.00 1.46
C HIS A 208 -4.54 14.56 1.93
N LEU A 209 -5.66 14.31 2.61
CA LEU A 209 -5.98 12.99 3.16
C LEU A 209 -7.31 12.50 2.58
N ASN A 210 -7.36 11.25 2.11
CA ASN A 210 -8.61 10.59 1.69
C ASN A 210 -9.09 9.53 2.70
N LEU A 211 -8.40 9.41 3.83
CA LEU A 211 -8.87 8.70 5.02
C LEU A 211 -8.55 9.58 6.23
N LEU A 212 -9.59 10.01 6.95
CA LEU A 212 -9.43 10.76 8.20
C LEU A 212 -9.96 9.91 9.35
N ILE A 213 -9.05 9.48 10.24
CA ILE A 213 -9.40 8.80 11.48
C ILE A 213 -9.35 9.83 12.60
N VAL A 214 -10.49 10.50 12.84
CA VAL A 214 -10.63 11.55 13.84
C VAL A 214 -11.78 11.21 14.76
N PHE A 215 -11.50 11.13 16.06
CA PHE A 215 -12.50 10.91 17.09
C PHE A 215 -12.58 12.15 17.98
N PRO A 216 -13.78 12.69 18.25
CA PRO A 216 -13.91 13.77 19.21
C PRO A 216 -13.64 13.25 20.62
N GLU A 217 -13.17 14.12 21.51
CA GLU A 217 -12.93 13.79 22.92
C GLU A 217 -14.20 13.29 23.63
N LYS A 218 -15.36 13.88 23.26
CA LYS A 218 -16.69 13.44 23.67
C LYS A 218 -17.59 13.36 22.45
N ILE A 219 -18.25 12.22 22.25
CA ILE A 219 -19.31 12.07 21.25
C ILE A 219 -20.48 12.99 21.67
N PRO A 220 -21.01 13.84 20.77
CA PRO A 220 -22.16 14.68 21.07
C PRO A 220 -23.36 13.87 21.54
N GLU A 221 -24.15 14.42 22.47
CA GLU A 221 -25.34 13.74 23.00
C GLU A 221 -26.46 13.63 21.94
N THR A 222 -26.47 14.55 20.98
CA THR A 222 -27.39 14.55 19.84
C THR A 222 -26.57 14.52 18.56
N LEU A 223 -26.76 13.48 17.75
CA LEU A 223 -26.08 13.29 16.47
C LEU A 223 -27.02 13.64 15.32
N SER A 224 -26.50 14.36 14.33
CA SER A 224 -27.10 14.42 13.01
C SER A 224 -27.07 13.03 12.36
N HIS A 225 -27.83 12.85 11.27
CA HIS A 225 -27.84 11.59 10.53
C HIS A 225 -26.43 11.18 10.06
N ASP A 226 -25.62 12.13 9.60
CA ASP A 226 -24.28 11.84 9.09
C ASP A 226 -23.30 11.51 10.21
N GLU A 227 -23.42 12.18 11.36
CA GLU A 227 -22.63 11.84 12.55
C GLU A 227 -23.00 10.46 13.09
N GLN A 228 -24.28 10.11 13.12
CA GLN A 228 -24.73 8.76 13.51
C GLN A 228 -24.13 7.70 12.59
N ARG A 229 -24.17 7.91 11.27
CA ARG A 229 -23.55 6.99 10.30
C ARG A 229 -22.04 6.82 10.55
N ALA A 230 -21.33 7.89 10.87
CA ALA A 230 -19.90 7.84 11.18
C ALA A 230 -19.62 7.05 12.48
N VAL A 231 -20.43 7.27 13.52
CA VAL A 231 -20.33 6.53 14.79
C VAL A 231 -20.63 5.04 14.58
N ASP A 232 -21.67 4.70 13.82
CA ASP A 232 -22.03 3.31 13.52
C ASP A 232 -20.93 2.60 12.72
N ALA A 233 -20.34 3.28 11.73
CA ALA A 233 -19.22 2.76 10.96
C ALA A 233 -17.98 2.52 11.84
N ALA A 234 -17.65 3.46 12.73
CA ALA A 234 -16.54 3.31 13.67
C ALA A 234 -16.77 2.14 14.65
N ASN A 235 -18.00 2.00 15.17
CA ASN A 235 -18.37 0.89 16.03
C ASN A 235 -18.26 -0.45 15.30
N LYS A 236 -18.84 -0.58 14.10
CA LYS A 236 -18.73 -1.79 13.27
C LYS A 236 -17.27 -2.16 13.02
N PHE A 237 -16.42 -1.18 12.69
CA PHE A 237 -14.99 -1.43 12.47
C PHE A 237 -14.31 -1.91 13.76
N SER A 238 -14.57 -1.27 14.89
CA SER A 238 -13.99 -1.63 16.18
C SER A 238 -14.38 -3.04 16.63
N THR A 239 -15.65 -3.41 16.50
CA THR A 239 -16.18 -4.69 16.97
C THR A 239 -15.85 -5.85 16.04
N ASP A 240 -16.06 -5.68 14.73
CA ASP A 240 -16.05 -6.80 13.77
C ASP A 240 -15.04 -6.61 12.62
N GLY A 241 -14.56 -5.39 12.37
CA GLY A 241 -13.65 -5.09 11.24
C GLY A 241 -12.16 -5.09 11.56
N SER A 242 -11.79 -5.04 12.85
CA SER A 242 -10.41 -4.74 13.28
C SER A 242 -9.53 -5.96 13.55
N GLY A 243 -10.06 -7.19 13.41
CA GLY A 243 -9.35 -8.43 13.76
C GLY A 243 -7.99 -8.59 13.07
N TYR A 244 -7.90 -8.24 11.79
CA TYR A 244 -6.63 -8.27 11.04
C TYR A 244 -5.56 -7.37 11.69
N SER A 245 -5.95 -6.16 12.09
CA SER A 245 -5.07 -5.14 12.69
C SER A 245 -4.62 -5.56 14.10
N GLN A 246 -5.49 -6.24 14.86
CA GLN A 246 -5.11 -6.79 16.15
C GLN A 246 -4.04 -7.88 16.02
N GLU A 247 -4.19 -8.80 15.06
CA GLU A 247 -3.15 -9.81 14.78
C GLU A 247 -1.84 -9.15 14.33
N HIS A 248 -1.92 -8.20 13.39
CA HIS A 248 -0.74 -7.50 12.85
C HIS A 248 0.00 -6.69 13.92
N SER A 249 -0.73 -5.99 14.78
CA SER A 249 -0.13 -5.13 15.82
C SER A 249 0.47 -5.89 17.00
N THR A 250 0.12 -7.18 17.15
CA THR A 250 0.59 -8.01 18.27
C THR A 250 1.57 -9.09 17.86
N ARG A 251 1.32 -9.82 16.77
CA ARG A 251 2.07 -11.01 16.35
C ARG A 251 2.33 -11.03 14.83
N PRO A 252 2.91 -9.96 14.24
CA PRO A 252 3.11 -9.87 12.78
C PRO A 252 3.98 -11.00 12.21
N GLN A 253 4.93 -11.51 13.01
CA GLN A 253 5.78 -12.63 12.60
C GLN A 253 4.98 -13.95 12.51
N THR A 254 4.01 -14.16 13.40
CA THR A 254 3.20 -15.39 13.44
C THR A 254 2.30 -15.49 12.22
N ILE A 255 1.46 -14.49 11.97
CA ILE A 255 0.63 -14.45 10.77
C ILE A 255 1.48 -14.43 9.49
N GLY A 256 2.65 -13.81 9.54
CA GLY A 256 3.61 -13.76 8.45
C GLY A 256 3.98 -15.15 7.89
N TYR A 257 4.09 -16.18 8.73
CA TYR A 257 4.37 -17.54 8.22
C TYR A 257 3.29 -18.04 7.27
N ALA A 258 2.01 -17.81 7.59
CA ALA A 258 0.91 -18.21 6.73
C ALA A 258 0.86 -17.38 5.44
N LEU A 259 1.02 -16.05 5.56
CA LEU A 259 0.97 -15.11 4.43
C LEU A 259 2.16 -15.25 3.47
N CYS A 260 3.30 -15.76 3.94
CA CYS A 260 4.50 -15.98 3.14
C CYS A 260 4.58 -17.38 2.52
N ASP A 261 3.93 -18.40 3.10
CA ASP A 261 3.99 -19.77 2.59
C ASP A 261 2.82 -20.15 1.69
N SER A 262 1.62 -19.62 1.96
CA SER A 262 0.41 -19.97 1.22
C SER A 262 -0.10 -18.77 0.40
N PRO A 263 -0.04 -18.84 -0.95
CA PRO A 263 -0.58 -17.76 -1.79
C PRO A 263 -2.09 -17.63 -1.62
N VAL A 264 -2.80 -18.72 -1.29
CA VAL A 264 -4.23 -18.67 -0.98
C VAL A 264 -4.49 -17.96 0.35
N ALA A 265 -3.69 -18.24 1.39
CA ALA A 265 -3.84 -17.53 2.66
C ALA A 265 -3.60 -16.02 2.48
N LEU A 266 -2.54 -15.65 1.76
CA LEU A 266 -2.26 -14.25 1.40
C LEU A 266 -3.42 -13.63 0.61
N ALA A 267 -3.89 -14.31 -0.43
CA ALA A 267 -4.97 -13.82 -1.27
C ALA A 267 -6.25 -13.61 -0.48
N MET A 268 -6.69 -14.56 0.34
CA MET A 268 -7.93 -14.40 1.12
C MET A 268 -7.81 -13.27 2.14
N TRP A 269 -6.64 -13.13 2.77
CA TRP A 269 -6.38 -12.09 3.76
C TRP A 269 -6.46 -10.67 3.18
N ILE A 270 -6.13 -10.50 1.89
CA ILE A 270 -6.22 -9.24 1.16
C ILE A 270 -7.57 -9.07 0.47
N TYR A 271 -8.08 -10.13 -0.16
CA TYR A 271 -9.30 -10.12 -0.98
C TYR A 271 -10.54 -9.75 -0.18
N GLU A 272 -10.63 -10.20 1.07
CA GLU A 272 -11.67 -9.76 2.00
C GLU A 272 -11.73 -8.24 2.16
N LYS A 273 -10.58 -7.55 2.11
CA LYS A 273 -10.53 -6.09 2.26
C LYS A 273 -11.04 -5.36 1.03
N PHE A 274 -10.90 -5.95 -0.16
CA PHE A 274 -11.58 -5.42 -1.34
C PHE A 274 -13.10 -5.53 -1.22
N TYR A 275 -13.62 -6.60 -0.60
CA TYR A 275 -15.06 -6.70 -0.30
C TYR A 275 -15.50 -5.64 0.72
N GLU A 276 -14.77 -5.49 1.83
CA GLU A 276 -15.22 -4.61 2.91
C GLU A 276 -15.00 -3.11 2.62
N TRP A 277 -13.97 -2.75 1.83
CA TRP A 277 -13.47 -1.36 1.77
C TRP A 277 -13.60 -0.67 0.41
N THR A 278 -14.11 -1.35 -0.62
CA THR A 278 -14.46 -0.69 -1.89
C THR A 278 -15.95 -0.34 -1.94
N ASP A 279 -16.31 0.59 -2.82
CA ASP A 279 -17.71 0.94 -3.12
C ASP A 279 -18.36 -0.13 -4.02
N ASN A 280 -18.60 -1.32 -3.46
CA ASN A 280 -19.16 -2.46 -4.17
C ASN A 280 -20.57 -2.84 -3.68
N ASN A 281 -21.29 -3.64 -4.48
CA ASN A 281 -22.68 -4.03 -4.23
C ASN A 281 -22.79 -5.49 -3.75
N GLY A 282 -21.86 -5.92 -2.89
CA GLY A 282 -21.83 -7.28 -2.34
C GLY A 282 -20.87 -8.23 -3.06
N ASN A 283 -20.08 -7.72 -4.01
CA ASN A 283 -19.00 -8.45 -4.68
C ASN A 283 -17.82 -7.52 -4.95
N PRO A 284 -16.56 -7.87 -4.60
CA PRO A 284 -15.40 -7.03 -4.90
C PRO A 284 -15.27 -6.65 -6.37
N GLU A 285 -15.71 -7.56 -7.25
CA GLU A 285 -15.68 -7.41 -8.70
C GLU A 285 -16.61 -6.31 -9.23
N ASP A 286 -17.55 -5.79 -8.42
CA ASP A 286 -18.39 -4.66 -8.82
C ASP A 286 -17.60 -3.33 -8.85
N ALA A 287 -16.50 -3.26 -8.10
CA ALA A 287 -15.67 -2.05 -7.96
C ALA A 287 -14.31 -2.16 -8.63
N LEU A 288 -13.72 -3.36 -8.63
CA LEU A 288 -12.36 -3.62 -9.13
C LEU A 288 -12.34 -4.85 -10.05
N GLU A 289 -11.59 -4.77 -11.14
CA GLU A 289 -11.41 -5.94 -12.01
C GLU A 289 -10.58 -7.02 -11.29
N LEU A 290 -10.85 -8.31 -11.58
CA LEU A 290 -10.09 -9.44 -11.00
C LEU A 290 -8.59 -9.28 -11.22
N ASP A 291 -8.22 -8.80 -12.40
CA ASP A 291 -6.83 -8.54 -12.76
C ASP A 291 -6.19 -7.43 -11.92
N GLU A 292 -6.91 -6.36 -11.61
CA GLU A 292 -6.40 -5.27 -10.76
C GLU A 292 -6.16 -5.76 -9.32
N MET A 293 -7.09 -6.55 -8.77
CA MET A 293 -6.94 -7.16 -7.46
C MET A 293 -5.76 -8.15 -7.41
N LEU A 294 -5.63 -9.00 -8.44
CA LEU A 294 -4.56 -9.99 -8.52
C LEU A 294 -3.20 -9.37 -8.85
N ASP A 295 -3.13 -8.24 -9.54
CA ASP A 295 -1.89 -7.48 -9.73
C ASP A 295 -1.30 -7.08 -8.38
N ASN A 296 -2.13 -6.59 -7.45
CA ASN A 296 -1.69 -6.26 -6.09
C ASN A 296 -1.36 -7.51 -5.25
N ILE A 297 -2.24 -8.51 -5.21
CA ILE A 297 -2.01 -9.75 -4.43
C ILE A 297 -0.73 -10.47 -4.91
N THR A 298 -0.54 -10.56 -6.23
CA THR A 298 0.64 -11.21 -6.81
C THR A 298 1.91 -10.44 -6.49
N LEU A 299 1.88 -9.09 -6.47
CA LEU A 299 3.03 -8.29 -6.05
C LEU A 299 3.46 -8.62 -4.60
N TYR A 300 2.51 -8.72 -3.67
CA TYR A 300 2.79 -9.12 -2.29
C TYR A 300 3.43 -10.51 -2.21
N TRP A 301 2.94 -11.46 -3.01
CA TRP A 301 3.48 -12.82 -3.07
C TRP A 301 4.91 -12.84 -3.64
N MET A 302 5.11 -12.24 -4.82
CA MET A 302 6.42 -12.26 -5.52
C MET A 302 7.51 -11.60 -4.70
N MET A 303 7.17 -10.57 -3.95
CA MET A 303 8.13 -9.87 -3.09
C MET A 303 8.22 -10.49 -1.70
N ASN A 304 7.40 -11.51 -1.40
CA ASN A 304 7.31 -12.16 -0.11
C ASN A 304 7.14 -11.15 1.04
N THR A 305 6.24 -10.19 0.88
CA THR A 305 6.06 -9.07 1.82
C THR A 305 4.95 -9.29 2.84
N GLY A 306 4.32 -10.47 2.88
CA GLY A 306 3.24 -10.78 3.83
C GLY A 306 3.60 -10.50 5.29
N ALA A 307 4.80 -10.90 5.72
CA ALA A 307 5.28 -10.63 7.08
C ALA A 307 5.83 -9.19 7.26
N SER A 308 6.58 -8.68 6.28
CA SER A 308 7.26 -7.39 6.43
C SER A 308 6.29 -6.21 6.36
N SER A 309 5.25 -6.28 5.53
CA SER A 309 4.29 -5.19 5.37
C SER A 309 3.50 -4.95 6.66
N VAL A 310 3.17 -6.02 7.39
CA VAL A 310 2.32 -5.93 8.58
C VAL A 310 3.07 -5.52 9.85
N ARG A 311 4.41 -5.45 9.81
CA ARG A 311 5.21 -5.02 10.98
C ARG A 311 4.97 -3.57 11.37
N ILE A 312 4.58 -2.70 10.43
CA ILE A 312 4.25 -1.30 10.73
C ILE A 312 3.16 -1.17 11.81
N TYR A 313 2.19 -2.09 11.85
CA TYR A 313 1.16 -2.13 12.89
C TYR A 313 1.76 -2.37 14.28
N TRP A 314 2.76 -3.25 14.37
CA TRP A 314 3.43 -3.59 15.63
C TRP A 314 4.35 -2.48 16.10
N GLU A 315 5.07 -1.85 15.16
CA GLU A 315 5.93 -0.69 15.41
C GLU A 315 5.09 0.49 15.92
N HIS A 316 4.01 0.84 15.20
CA HIS A 316 3.17 1.97 15.56
C HIS A 316 2.46 1.78 16.90
N ARG A 317 1.99 0.57 17.24
CA ARG A 317 1.33 0.31 18.54
C ARG A 317 2.23 0.57 19.75
N ARG A 318 3.55 0.66 19.57
CA ARG A 318 4.55 0.78 20.65
C ARG A 318 5.18 2.16 20.75
N THR A 319 4.75 3.09 19.91
CA THR A 319 5.26 4.47 19.84
C THR A 319 4.11 5.42 20.05
#